data_AF-A0AA90U1T0-F1
#
_entry.id   AF-A0AA90U1T0-F1
#
_cell.length_a   1.000
_cell.length_b   1.000
_cell.length_c   1.000
_cell.angle_alpha   90.00
_cell.angle_beta   90.00
_cell.angle_gamma   90.00
#
_symmetry.space_group_name_H-M   'P 1'
#
loop_
_entity.id
_entity.type
_entity.pdbx_description
1 polymer ?
#
loop_
_entity_poly.entity_id
_entity_poly.type
_entity_poly.pdbx_seq_one_letter_code
_entity_poly.pdbx_strand_id
1 'polypeptide(L)'
;MICLKDKRSRLANYRPRPETGEEIPIQFIEMEEKIAGWAPELKRTIYLDKASEYDPVNFKRVREVFLLKVYNWFLDGISVIELKPEERIQFEDILNDHLLYGGEVRYTRKKQGKKIHNCFLLAEAPITVRAKRIAMADIL
;
A
#
# COMPACT_ATOMS: atom_id res chain seq x y z
N MET A 1 -15.40 -18.25 7.25
CA MET A 1 -14.57 -18.89 6.21
C MET A 1 -14.72 -18.09 4.92
N ILE A 2 -13.79 -17.17 4.63
CA ILE A 2 -13.87 -16.35 3.41
C ILE A 2 -13.00 -17.03 2.34
N CYS A 3 -13.64 -17.61 1.34
CA CYS A 3 -13.00 -18.36 0.26
C CYS A 3 -12.51 -17.38 -0.82
N LEU A 4 -11.27 -16.90 -0.72
CA LEU A 4 -10.70 -15.95 -1.68
C LEU A 4 -10.11 -16.70 -2.88
N LYS A 5 -10.96 -16.99 -3.86
CA LYS A 5 -10.61 -17.50 -5.18
C LYS A 5 -11.18 -16.63 -6.30
N ASP A 6 -11.26 -15.31 -6.12
CA ASP A 6 -11.60 -14.42 -7.23
C ASP A 6 -10.39 -13.61 -7.67
N LYS A 7 -9.76 -14.05 -8.78
CA LYS A 7 -8.65 -13.37 -9.47
C LYS A 7 -9.02 -11.99 -10.03
N ARG A 8 -10.25 -11.51 -9.80
CA ARG A 8 -10.73 -10.16 -10.12
C ARG A 8 -10.96 -9.27 -8.89
N SER A 9 -10.56 -9.72 -7.70
CA SER A 9 -10.68 -8.88 -6.51
C SER A 9 -9.80 -7.65 -6.66
N ARG A 10 -10.39 -6.46 -6.49
CA ARG A 10 -9.67 -5.17 -6.43
C ARG A 10 -8.53 -5.14 -5.41
N LEU A 11 -8.54 -6.08 -4.47
CA LEU A 11 -7.53 -6.27 -3.44
C LEU A 11 -6.25 -6.87 -4.04
N ALA A 12 -6.35 -7.67 -5.09
CA ALA A 12 -5.24 -8.29 -5.81
C ALA A 12 -4.76 -7.40 -6.98
N ASN A 13 -4.42 -6.13 -6.70
CA ASN A 13 -3.98 -5.15 -7.71
C ASN A 13 -2.65 -4.51 -7.31
N TYR A 14 -1.88 -4.02 -8.29
CA TYR A 14 -0.66 -3.24 -8.03
C TYR A 14 -0.91 -2.01 -7.15
N ARG A 15 -2.07 -1.34 -7.30
CA ARG A 15 -2.52 -0.27 -6.40
C ARG A 15 -3.85 -0.66 -5.78
N PRO A 16 -3.83 -1.46 -4.69
CA PRO A 16 -5.04 -2.01 -4.10
C PRO A 16 -5.89 -0.89 -3.50
N ARG A 17 -7.22 -1.08 -3.52
CA ARG A 17 -8.18 -0.14 -2.95
C ARG A 17 -9.24 -0.88 -2.13
N PRO A 18 -8.91 -1.31 -0.91
CA PRO A 18 -9.90 -1.88 0.00
C PRO A 18 -11.10 -0.94 0.17
N GLU A 19 -12.29 -1.51 0.20
CA GLU A 19 -13.48 -0.83 0.71
C GLU A 19 -13.57 -0.93 2.24
N THR A 20 -14.54 -0.21 2.80
CA THR A 20 -14.85 -0.27 4.21
C THR A 20 -15.11 -1.71 4.65
N GLY A 21 -14.35 -2.19 5.63
CA GLY A 21 -14.45 -3.56 6.15
C GLY A 21 -13.59 -4.59 5.41
N GLU A 22 -12.91 -4.20 4.33
CA GLU A 22 -11.91 -5.04 3.68
C GLU A 22 -10.51 -4.77 4.22
N GLU A 23 -9.75 -5.84 4.41
CA GLU A 23 -8.37 -5.80 4.89
C GLU A 23 -7.49 -6.67 4.00
N ILE A 24 -6.29 -6.21 3.71
CA ILE A 24 -5.29 -6.94 2.93
C ILE A 24 -4.11 -7.24 3.85
N PRO A 25 -3.77 -8.51 4.09
CA PRO A 25 -2.49 -8.84 4.68
C PRO A 25 -1.37 -8.32 3.79
N ILE A 26 -0.41 -7.63 4.38
CA ILE A 26 0.73 -7.08 3.66
C ILE A 26 2.03 -7.40 4.40
N GLN A 27 3.13 -7.45 3.66
CA GLN A 27 4.47 -7.49 4.24
C GLN A 27 5.27 -6.30 3.71
N PHE A 28 5.96 -5.60 4.60
CA PHE A 28 6.81 -4.48 4.24
C PHE A 28 7.97 -4.94 3.33
N ILE A 29 8.25 -4.16 2.27
CA ILE A 29 9.43 -4.35 1.42
C ILE A 29 10.33 -3.13 1.53
N GLU A 30 9.83 -1.97 1.10
CA GLU A 30 10.57 -0.71 1.16
C GLU A 30 9.63 0.49 1.12
N MET A 31 10.15 1.67 1.46
CA MET A 31 9.43 2.93 1.37
C MET A 31 10.33 4.01 0.79
N GLU A 32 9.80 4.74 -0.19
CA GLU A 32 10.52 5.84 -0.84
C GLU A 32 9.76 7.15 -0.66
N GLU A 33 10.46 8.21 -0.25
CA GLU A 33 9.93 9.57 -0.30
C GLU A 33 9.98 10.09 -1.74
N LYS A 34 8.88 10.70 -2.21
CA LYS A 34 8.74 11.24 -3.56
C LYS A 34 7.94 12.54 -3.55
N ILE A 35 8.11 13.33 -4.61
CA ILE A 35 7.21 14.42 -4.95
C ILE A 35 6.18 13.93 -5.96
N ALA A 36 4.90 13.97 -5.60
CA ALA A 36 3.80 13.59 -6.49
C ALA A 36 3.16 14.81 -7.14
N GLY A 37 3.13 14.84 -8.48
CA GLY A 37 2.48 15.88 -9.27
C GLY A 37 1.48 15.29 -10.28
N TRP A 38 0.29 15.88 -10.41
CA TRP A 38 -0.66 15.52 -11.45
C TRP A 38 -0.27 16.19 -12.77
N ALA A 39 0.09 15.39 -13.78
CA ALA A 39 0.33 15.86 -15.15
C ALA A 39 -1.00 15.88 -15.92
N PRO A 40 -1.60 17.05 -16.21
CA PRO A 40 -2.90 17.12 -16.89
C PRO A 40 -2.87 16.51 -18.29
N GLU A 41 -1.77 16.70 -19.03
CA GLU A 41 -1.58 16.18 -20.38
C GLU A 41 -1.56 14.66 -20.42
N LEU A 42 -0.90 14.04 -19.43
CA LEU A 42 -0.78 12.59 -19.31
C LEU A 42 -1.94 11.94 -18.54
N LYS A 43 -2.83 12.76 -17.95
CA LYS A 43 -3.95 12.33 -17.10
C LYS A 43 -3.52 11.33 -16.01
N ARG A 44 -2.35 11.55 -15.40
CA ARG A 44 -1.82 10.68 -14.34
C ARG A 44 -0.95 11.45 -13.35
N THR A 45 -0.78 10.87 -12.17
CA THR A 45 0.23 11.32 -11.20
C THR A 45 1.59 10.82 -11.65
N ILE A 46 2.57 11.73 -11.65
CA ILE A 46 4.00 11.45 -11.83
C ILE A 46 4.67 11.59 -10.46
N TYR A 47 5.66 10.74 -10.21
CA TYR A 47 6.48 10.76 -9.00
C TYR A 47 7.89 11.16 -9.39
N LEU A 48 8.41 12.17 -8.72
CA LEU A 48 9.73 12.75 -8.93
C LEU A 48 10.58 12.50 -7.68
N ASP A 49 11.89 12.37 -7.87
CA ASP A 49 12.82 12.14 -6.77
C ASP A 49 13.10 13.43 -6.00
N LYS A 50 13.05 14.58 -6.69
CA LYS A 50 13.36 15.89 -6.09
C LYS A 50 12.34 16.94 -6.48
N ALA A 51 12.07 17.87 -5.56
CA ALA A 51 11.23 19.02 -5.83
C ALA A 51 11.80 19.94 -6.92
N SER A 52 13.12 19.94 -7.14
CA SER A 52 13.75 20.72 -8.21
C SER A 52 13.40 20.23 -9.62
N GLU A 53 12.91 19.00 -9.77
CA GLU A 53 12.46 18.43 -11.05
C GLU A 53 11.02 18.81 -11.39
N TYR A 54 10.34 19.52 -10.48
CA TYR A 54 8.98 19.98 -10.68
C TYR A 54 8.94 21.19 -11.64
N ASP A 55 8.14 21.05 -12.68
CA ASP A 55 7.75 22.15 -13.55
C ASP A 55 6.34 22.67 -13.17
N PRO A 56 6.23 23.90 -12.64
CA PRO A 56 4.94 24.48 -12.23
C PRO A 56 3.96 24.75 -13.36
N VAL A 57 4.44 24.79 -14.61
CA VAL A 57 3.57 24.94 -15.79
C VAL A 57 2.89 23.62 -16.11
N ASN A 58 3.63 22.51 -15.97
CA ASN A 58 3.22 21.19 -16.47
C ASN A 58 2.56 20.29 -15.42
N PHE A 59 2.73 20.58 -14.13
CA PHE A 59 2.22 19.74 -13.04
C PHE A 59 1.30 20.52 -12.08
N LYS A 60 0.25 19.87 -11.61
CA LYS A 60 -0.71 20.41 -10.63
C LYS A 60 -0.74 19.56 -9.36
N ARG A 61 -1.25 20.11 -8.25
CA ARG A 61 -1.50 19.38 -6.99
C ARG A 61 -0.25 18.68 -6.44
N VAL A 62 0.88 19.40 -6.45
CA VAL A 62 2.16 18.94 -5.92
C VAL A 62 2.04 18.68 -4.43
N ARG A 63 2.61 17.57 -3.99
CA ARG A 63 2.69 17.19 -2.59
C ARG A 63 3.80 16.18 -2.38
N GLU A 64 4.43 16.23 -1.24
CA GLU A 64 5.28 15.14 -0.73
C GLU A 64 4.40 13.93 -0.42
N VAL A 65 4.89 12.75 -0.79
CA VAL A 65 4.24 11.47 -0.52
C VAL A 65 5.30 10.42 -0.22
N PHE A 66 4.86 9.34 0.40
CA PHE A 66 5.68 8.15 0.58
C PHE A 66 5.08 7.00 -0.23
N LEU A 67 5.87 6.40 -1.11
CA LEU A 67 5.52 5.20 -1.83
C LEU A 67 5.94 3.99 -1.03
N LEU A 68 4.98 3.38 -0.36
CA LEU A 68 5.15 2.15 0.39
C LEU A 68 4.99 0.95 -0.55
N LYS A 69 6.07 0.21 -0.78
CA LYS A 69 6.06 -1.07 -1.50
C LYS A 69 5.87 -2.22 -0.52
N VAL A 70 4.92 -3.09 -0.83
CA VAL A 70 4.55 -4.23 0.03
C VAL A 70 4.35 -5.49 -0.78
N TYR A 71 4.60 -6.64 -0.17
CA TYR A 71 4.06 -7.89 -0.65
C TYR A 71 2.57 -7.94 -0.30
N ASN A 72 1.72 -8.08 -1.31
CA ASN A 72 0.28 -8.20 -1.16
C ASN A 72 -0.11 -9.66 -1.33
N TRP A 73 -0.58 -10.27 -0.24
CA TRP A 73 -0.90 -11.70 -0.20
C TRP A 73 -2.09 -12.09 -1.09
N PHE A 74 -3.00 -11.16 -1.44
CA PHE A 74 -4.06 -11.44 -2.41
C PHE A 74 -3.58 -11.40 -3.86
N LEU A 75 -2.65 -10.50 -4.17
CA LEU A 75 -2.02 -10.43 -5.47
C LEU A 75 -1.00 -11.56 -5.66
N ASP A 76 -0.43 -12.07 -4.56
CA ASP A 76 0.76 -12.92 -4.54
C ASP A 76 1.93 -12.23 -5.26
N GLY A 77 2.16 -10.96 -4.90
CA GLY A 77 3.13 -10.09 -5.57
C GLY A 77 3.19 -8.69 -4.97
N ILE A 78 3.91 -7.79 -5.65
CA ILE A 78 4.19 -6.44 -5.13
C ILE A 78 3.02 -5.49 -5.41
N SER A 79 2.60 -4.76 -4.38
CA SER A 79 1.70 -3.62 -4.47
C SER A 79 2.38 -2.35 -3.96
N VAL A 80 1.86 -1.20 -4.40
CA VAL A 80 2.28 0.14 -3.97
C VAL A 80 1.11 0.89 -3.37
N ILE A 81 1.34 1.44 -2.18
CA ILE A 81 0.40 2.29 -1.45
C ILE A 81 1.05 3.68 -1.32
N GLU A 82 0.35 4.72 -1.78
CA GLU A 82 0.78 6.11 -1.60
C GLU A 82 0.28 6.62 -0.26
N LEU A 83 1.19 7.05 0.59
CA LEU A 83 0.92 7.56 1.93
C LEU A 83 1.18 9.06 2.02
N LYS A 84 0.36 9.74 2.81
CA LYS A 84 0.65 11.07 3.35
C LYS A 84 1.58 10.99 4.55
N PRO A 85 2.22 12.09 4.98
CA PRO A 85 3.08 12.09 6.17
C PRO A 85 2.42 11.47 7.40
N GLU A 86 1.15 11.80 7.66
CA GLU A 86 0.43 11.26 8.83
C GLU A 86 0.17 9.75 8.72
N GLU A 87 -0.09 9.25 7.50
CA GLU A 87 -0.33 7.83 7.24
C GLU A 87 0.97 7.02 7.27
N ARG A 88 2.10 7.63 6.89
CA ARG A 88 3.43 7.06 7.06
C ARG A 88 3.75 6.85 8.53
N ILE A 89 3.57 7.87 9.37
CA ILE A 89 3.83 7.76 10.81
C ILE A 89 2.99 6.62 11.40
N GLN A 90 1.70 6.56 11.07
CA GLN A 90 0.82 5.49 11.53
C GLN A 90 1.27 4.09 11.06
N PHE A 91 1.82 3.98 9.85
CA PHE A 91 2.39 2.73 9.37
C PHE A 91 3.67 2.35 10.13
N GLU A 92 4.57 3.30 10.37
CA GLU A 92 5.83 3.06 11.08
C GLU A 92 5.59 2.59 12.51
N ASP A 93 4.61 3.16 13.21
CA ASP A 93 4.18 2.71 14.53
C ASP A 93 3.74 1.23 14.51
N ILE A 94 2.86 0.87 13.56
CA ILE A 94 2.39 -0.52 13.40
C ILE A 94 3.52 -1.47 12.99
N LEU A 95 4.45 -1.01 12.16
CA LEU A 95 5.60 -1.81 11.75
C LEU A 95 6.54 -2.07 12.94
N ASN A 96 6.77 -1.07 13.79
CA ASN A 96 7.56 -1.22 15.01
C ASN A 96 6.91 -2.23 15.97
N ASP A 97 5.59 -2.11 16.18
CA ASP A 97 4.84 -3.07 16.99
C ASP A 97 4.93 -4.50 16.40
N HIS A 98 4.83 -4.63 15.08
CA HIS A 98 5.00 -5.91 14.39
C HIS A 98 6.40 -6.51 14.62
N LEU A 99 7.45 -5.70 14.56
CA LEU A 99 8.82 -6.16 14.77
C LEU A 99 9.09 -6.56 16.23
N LEU A 100 8.41 -5.92 17.19
CA LEU A 100 8.55 -6.20 18.62
C LEU A 100 7.72 -7.40 19.08
N TYR A 101 6.47 -7.48 18.63
CA TYR A 101 5.46 -8.40 19.16
C TYR A 101 5.01 -9.48 18.16
N GLY A 102 5.46 -9.39 16.90
CA GLY A 102 5.01 -10.27 15.83
C GLY A 102 3.61 -9.90 15.32
N GLY A 103 2.86 -10.88 14.82
CA GLY A 103 1.53 -10.67 14.23
C GLY A 103 1.54 -10.37 12.73
N GLU A 104 0.37 -10.06 12.18
CA GLU A 104 0.17 -9.78 10.75
C GLU A 104 -0.18 -8.30 10.55
N VAL A 105 0.58 -7.60 9.70
CA VAL A 105 0.25 -6.23 9.30
C VAL A 105 -0.83 -6.28 8.22
N ARG A 106 -1.91 -5.53 8.45
CA ARG A 106 -3.05 -5.44 7.52
C ARG A 106 -3.27 -4.03 7.04
N TYR A 107 -3.52 -3.89 5.75
CA TYR A 107 -3.86 -2.65 5.08
C TYR A 107 -5.37 -2.54 4.85
N THR A 108 -5.94 -1.40 5.21
CA THR A 108 -7.33 -1.03 4.90
C THR A 108 -7.44 0.46 4.56
N ARG A 109 -8.65 0.89 4.19
CA ARG A 109 -8.97 2.31 3.96
C ARG A 109 -10.14 2.71 4.83
N LYS A 110 -9.98 3.81 5.58
CA LYS A 110 -11.05 4.37 6.43
C LYS A 110 -11.51 5.71 5.88
N LYS A 111 -12.82 5.90 5.84
CA LYS A 111 -13.42 7.19 5.52
C LYS A 111 -13.54 8.01 6.81
N GLN A 112 -12.90 9.18 6.85
CA GLN A 112 -13.04 10.16 7.93
C GLN A 112 -13.59 11.46 7.33
N GLY A 113 -14.86 11.74 7.63
CA GLY A 113 -15.61 12.83 6.97
C GLY A 113 -15.65 12.65 5.45
N LYS A 114 -15.12 13.64 4.72
CA LYS A 114 -15.03 13.63 3.24
C LYS A 114 -13.75 13.00 2.70
N LYS A 115 -12.77 12.69 3.55
CA LYS A 115 -11.47 12.15 3.14
C LYS A 115 -11.41 10.65 3.37
N ILE A 116 -10.66 9.96 2.50
CA ILE A 116 -10.29 8.56 2.70
C ILE A 116 -8.82 8.54 3.09
N HIS A 117 -8.52 7.77 4.12
CA HIS A 117 -7.18 7.58 4.66
C HIS A 117 -6.75 6.13 4.52
N ASN A 118 -5.48 5.92 4.21
CA ASN A 118 -4.83 4.63 4.36
C ASN A 118 -4.65 4.34 5.84
N CYS A 119 -4.95 3.13 6.27
CA CYS A 119 -4.79 2.73 7.66
C CYS A 119 -4.19 1.33 7.75
N PHE A 120 -3.34 1.14 8.73
CA PHE A 120 -2.69 -0.13 9.02
C PHE A 120 -3.10 -0.65 10.38
N LEU A 121 -3.15 -1.97 10.52
CA LEU A 121 -3.54 -2.65 11.74
C LEU A 121 -2.56 -3.78 12.00
N LEU A 122 -2.28 -4.04 13.28
CA LEU A 122 -1.61 -5.27 13.70
C LEU A 122 -2.67 -6.25 14.18
N ALA A 123 -2.71 -7.44 13.58
CA ALA A 123 -3.62 -8.50 13.96
C ALA A 123 -2.85 -9.71 14.49
N GLU A 124 -3.29 -10.27 15.61
CA GLU A 124 -2.68 -11.47 16.20
C GLU A 124 -2.99 -12.75 15.42
N ALA A 125 -4.19 -12.83 14.82
CA ALA A 125 -4.60 -13.97 14.01
C ALA A 125 -4.33 -13.72 12.52
N PRO A 126 -3.70 -14.65 11.78
CA PRO A 126 -3.49 -14.48 10.35
C PRO A 126 -4.82 -14.56 9.58
N ILE A 127 -5.00 -13.72 8.56
CA ILE A 127 -6.05 -13.98 7.57
C ILE A 127 -5.62 -15.22 6.79
N THR A 128 -6.52 -16.21 6.65
CA THR A 128 -6.24 -17.36 5.81
C THR A 128 -6.23 -16.95 4.34
N VAL A 129 -5.04 -16.62 3.82
CA VAL A 129 -4.84 -16.39 2.39
C VAL A 129 -4.32 -17.67 1.76
N ARG A 130 -4.98 -18.14 0.69
CA ARG A 130 -4.57 -19.35 -0.02
C ARG A 130 -3.48 -19.00 -1.03
N ALA A 131 -2.29 -18.64 -0.53
CA ALA A 131 -1.11 -18.49 -1.38
C ALA A 131 -0.76 -19.85 -2.01
N LYS A 132 -0.35 -19.86 -3.28
CA LYS A 132 0.27 -21.07 -3.83
C LYS A 132 1.61 -21.22 -3.12
N ARG A 133 1.83 -22.34 -2.42
CA ARG A 133 3.17 -22.73 -2.00
C ARG A 133 4.02 -22.90 -3.26
N ILE A 134 4.83 -21.89 -3.57
CA ILE A 134 5.98 -22.04 -4.45
C ILE A 134 7.14 -22.37 -3.51
N ALA A 135 7.79 -23.51 -3.74
CA ALA A 135 8.92 -23.91 -2.91
C ALA A 135 10.09 -22.97 -3.24
N MET A 136 10.96 -22.67 -2.26
CA MET A 136 12.16 -21.85 -2.52
C MET A 136 13.07 -22.44 -3.60
N ALA A 137 12.93 -23.75 -3.89
CA ALA A 137 13.62 -24.43 -4.98
C ALA A 137 13.14 -24.01 -6.39
N ASP A 138 11.99 -23.36 -6.52
CA ASP A 138 11.41 -22.95 -7.81
C ASP A 138 11.80 -21.51 -8.22
N ILE A 139 12.61 -20.83 -7.41
CA ILE A 139 13.04 -19.41 -7.60
C ILE A 139 14.53 -19.31 -8.02
N LEU A 140 15.25 -20.43 -8.12
CA LEU A 140 16.68 -20.50 -8.51
C LEU A 140 16.87 -21.15 -9.89
#